data_AF-A0A437Q928-F1
#
_entry.id   AF-A0A437Q928-F1
#
_cell.length_a   1.000
_cell.length_b   1.000
_cell.length_c   1.000
_cell.angle_alpha   90.00
_cell.angle_beta   90.00
_cell.angle_gamma   90.00
#
_symmetry.space_group_name_H-M   'P 1'
#
loop_
_entity.id
_entity.type
_entity.pdbx_description
1 polymer ?
#
loop_
_entity_poly.entity_id
_entity_poly.type
_entity_poly.pdbx_seq_one_letter_code
_entity_poly.pdbx_strand_id
1 'polypeptide(L)'
;MGSLFACHPNCSLQSLALVDWLAVVALCFAIIFVFTVWRQWAFSHSQYPAASIRWHIPRFIYIAVVLALLTIPAVWWLFGYTGVKLFGQFGFPVLAIVGYILWLLSSEEHDKNH
;
A
#
# COMPACT_ATOMS: atom_id res chain seq x y z
N MET A 1 17.53 26.20 -9.99
CA MET A 1 16.36 25.57 -9.35
C MET A 1 16.88 24.45 -8.47
N GLY A 2 16.99 24.69 -7.16
CA GLY A 2 17.52 23.73 -6.20
C GLY A 2 16.52 22.61 -5.94
N SER A 3 17.00 21.38 -5.88
CA SER A 3 16.19 20.21 -5.52
C SER A 3 15.63 20.38 -4.11
N LEU A 4 14.30 20.43 -3.99
CA LEU A 4 13.53 20.52 -2.73
C LEU A 4 13.76 19.33 -1.79
N PHE A 5 14.54 18.31 -2.20
CA PHE A 5 14.85 17.12 -1.41
C PHE A 5 16.34 16.78 -1.37
N ALA A 6 17.23 17.66 -1.83
CA ALA A 6 18.67 17.43 -1.73
C ALA A 6 19.19 17.80 -0.33
N CYS A 7 19.11 16.86 0.61
CA CYS A 7 19.82 16.96 1.88
C CYS A 7 21.32 16.73 1.64
N HIS A 8 22.17 17.72 1.95
CA HIS A 8 23.62 17.49 2.06
C HIS A 8 23.88 16.46 3.17
N PRO A 9 24.96 15.66 3.10
CA PRO A 9 25.20 14.52 4.00
C PRO A 9 25.38 14.89 5.49
N ASN A 10 25.44 16.19 5.81
CA ASN A 10 25.57 16.73 7.17
C ASN A 10 24.27 17.41 7.69
N CYS A 11 23.14 17.24 7.01
CA CYS A 11 21.88 17.84 7.45
C CYS A 11 21.31 17.12 8.67
N SER A 12 21.03 17.88 9.74
CA SER A 12 20.28 17.44 10.91
C SER A 12 18.79 17.60 10.64
N LEU A 13 17.94 16.67 11.13
CA LEU A 13 16.48 16.81 11.06
C LEU A 13 15.96 18.14 11.67
N GLN A 14 16.75 18.76 12.54
CA GLN A 14 16.44 20.05 13.19
C GLN A 14 16.72 21.27 12.30
N SER A 15 17.45 21.13 11.19
CA SER A 15 17.78 22.24 10.27
C SER A 15 16.89 22.30 9.02
N LEU A 16 15.84 21.48 8.95
CA LEU A 16 14.87 21.55 7.83
C LEU A 16 14.08 22.85 7.91
N ALA A 17 13.92 23.52 6.77
CA ALA A 17 13.12 24.74 6.69
C ALA A 17 11.63 24.40 6.90
N LEU A 18 10.86 25.37 7.38
CA LEU A 18 9.39 25.26 7.51
C LEU A 18 8.73 24.78 6.20
N VAL A 19 9.29 25.20 5.06
CA VAL A 19 8.83 24.82 3.72
C VAL A 19 9.01 23.32 3.45
N ASP A 20 10.10 22.71 3.92
CA ASP A 20 10.36 21.28 3.74
C ASP A 20 9.37 20.45 4.57
N TRP A 21 9.07 20.88 5.79
CA TRP A 21 8.03 20.25 6.62
C TRP A 21 6.63 20.38 6.01
N LEU A 22 6.31 21.54 5.45
CA LEU A 22 5.03 21.75 4.76
C LEU A 22 4.92 20.86 3.52
N ALA A 23 6.02 20.67 2.78
CA ALA A 23 6.08 19.74 1.65
C ALA A 23 5.87 18.27 2.09
N VAL A 24 6.47 17.84 3.21
CA VAL A 24 6.23 16.49 3.77
C VAL A 24 4.77 16.30 4.15
N VAL A 25 4.16 17.28 4.84
CA VAL A 25 2.75 17.22 5.23
C VAL A 25 1.85 17.16 4.00
N ALA A 26 2.11 18.00 2.98
CA ALA A 26 1.36 17.98 1.73
C ALA A 26 1.49 16.64 1.00
N LEU A 27 2.67 16.03 0.99
CA LEU A 27 2.89 14.70 0.44
C LEU A 27 2.09 13.64 1.21
N CYS A 28 2.09 13.67 2.54
CA CYS A 28 1.28 12.77 3.36
C CYS A 28 -0.21 12.89 3.04
N PHE A 29 -0.74 14.12 2.94
CA PHE A 29 -2.13 14.35 2.54
C PHE A 29 -2.43 13.82 1.14
N ALA A 30 -1.54 14.06 0.17
CA ALA A 30 -1.70 13.55 -1.18
C ALA A 30 -1.74 12.01 -1.22
N ILE A 31 -0.85 11.35 -0.48
CA ILE A 31 -0.83 9.89 -0.33
C ILE A 31 -2.17 9.41 0.25
N ILE A 32 -2.62 9.96 1.37
CA ILE A 32 -3.89 9.57 2.01
C ILE A 32 -5.07 9.78 1.06
N PHE A 33 -5.11 10.91 0.35
CA PHE A 33 -6.15 11.21 -0.62
C PHE A 33 -6.18 10.18 -1.77
N VAL A 34 -5.02 9.85 -2.34
CA VAL A 34 -4.93 8.83 -3.39
C VAL A 34 -5.38 7.47 -2.88
N PHE A 35 -4.94 7.05 -1.68
CA PHE A 35 -5.37 5.78 -1.09
C PHE A 35 -6.87 5.71 -0.82
N THR A 36 -7.47 6.81 -0.35
CA THR A 36 -8.91 6.86 -0.07
C THR A 36 -9.74 6.79 -1.34
N VAL A 37 -9.39 7.56 -2.37
CA VAL A 37 -10.06 7.50 -3.69
C VAL A 37 -9.90 6.11 -4.31
N TRP A 38 -8.69 5.55 -4.25
CA TRP A 38 -8.44 4.23 -4.83
C TRP A 38 -9.19 3.12 -4.10
N ARG A 39 -9.26 3.19 -2.76
CA ARG A 39 -10.10 2.29 -1.96
C ARG A 39 -11.55 2.38 -2.39
N GLN A 40 -12.11 3.58 -2.50
CA GLN A 40 -13.50 3.77 -2.92
C GLN A 40 -13.76 3.15 -4.29
N TRP A 41 -12.88 3.38 -5.27
CA TRP A 41 -12.97 2.74 -6.58
C TRP A 41 -12.88 1.21 -6.52
N ALA A 42 -11.99 0.67 -5.69
CA ALA A 42 -11.81 -0.77 -5.57
C ALA A 42 -13.07 -1.47 -5.02
N PHE A 43 -13.79 -0.81 -4.13
CA PHE A 43 -14.99 -1.32 -3.47
C PHE A 43 -16.32 -0.87 -4.09
N SER A 44 -16.31 0.10 -5.02
CA SER A 44 -17.52 0.58 -5.71
C SER A 44 -18.12 -0.43 -6.69
N HIS A 45 -17.39 -1.50 -6.99
CA HIS A 45 -17.81 -2.58 -7.88
C HIS A 45 -18.74 -3.59 -7.18
N SER A 46 -19.67 -3.12 -6.35
CA SER A 46 -20.68 -3.95 -5.65
C SER A 46 -21.82 -4.41 -6.56
N GLN A 47 -22.00 -3.78 -7.71
CA GLN A 47 -23.00 -4.15 -8.72
C GLN A 47 -22.75 -5.51 -9.38
N TYR A 48 -21.55 -6.08 -9.26
CA TYR A 48 -21.23 -7.40 -9.79
C TYR A 48 -21.44 -8.47 -8.71
N PRO A 49 -21.98 -9.66 -9.07
CA PRO A 49 -22.12 -10.74 -8.11
C PRO A 49 -20.74 -11.19 -7.61
N ALA A 50 -20.67 -11.66 -6.37
CA ALA A 50 -19.42 -12.11 -5.75
C ALA A 50 -18.70 -13.18 -6.58
N ALA A 51 -19.43 -14.04 -7.29
CA ALA A 51 -18.84 -15.03 -8.20
C ALA A 51 -18.14 -14.44 -9.44
N SER A 52 -18.28 -13.15 -9.71
CA SER A 52 -17.69 -12.49 -10.88
C SER A 52 -16.26 -12.06 -10.62
N ILE A 53 -15.37 -12.36 -11.57
CA ILE A 53 -13.98 -11.90 -11.53
C ILE A 53 -13.86 -10.36 -11.51
N ARG A 54 -14.86 -9.64 -12.06
CA ARG A 54 -14.92 -8.17 -12.03
C ARG A 54 -15.16 -7.61 -10.63
N TRP A 55 -15.72 -8.41 -9.73
CA TRP A 55 -15.84 -8.08 -8.32
C TRP A 55 -14.50 -8.28 -7.59
N HIS A 56 -13.78 -9.36 -7.91
CA HIS A 56 -12.55 -9.73 -7.22
C HIS A 56 -11.32 -8.89 -7.61
N ILE A 57 -11.07 -8.68 -8.92
CA ILE A 57 -9.86 -8.04 -9.43
C ILE A 57 -9.53 -6.70 -8.75
N PRO A 58 -10.43 -5.69 -8.72
CA PRO A 58 -10.07 -4.39 -8.17
C PRO A 58 -9.74 -4.46 -6.66
N ARG A 59 -10.45 -5.31 -5.91
CA ARG A 59 -10.22 -5.54 -4.47
C ARG A 59 -8.91 -6.29 -4.23
N PHE A 60 -8.62 -7.31 -5.02
CA PHE A 60 -7.39 -8.07 -4.95
C PHE A 60 -6.17 -7.17 -5.20
N ILE A 61 -6.22 -6.35 -6.27
CA ILE A 61 -5.14 -5.40 -6.59
C ILE A 61 -4.92 -4.43 -5.43
N TYR A 62 -5.99 -3.86 -4.87
CA TYR A 62 -5.89 -2.95 -3.73
C TYR A 62 -5.21 -3.62 -2.52
N ILE A 63 -5.65 -4.83 -2.16
CA ILE A 63 -5.09 -5.58 -1.01
C ILE A 63 -3.62 -5.95 -1.27
N ALA A 64 -3.30 -6.43 -2.47
CA ALA A 64 -1.93 -6.77 -2.85
C ALA A 64 -1.00 -5.55 -2.74
N VAL A 65 -1.44 -4.38 -3.20
CA VAL A 65 -0.64 -3.15 -3.11
C VAL A 65 -0.42 -2.71 -1.66
N VAL A 66 -1.45 -2.77 -0.82
CA VAL A 66 -1.30 -2.49 0.62
C VAL A 66 -0.30 -3.46 1.27
N LEU A 67 -0.41 -4.75 0.97
CA LEU A 67 0.54 -5.76 1.45
C LEU A 67 1.96 -5.50 0.94
N ALA A 68 2.12 -5.08 -0.32
CA ALA A 68 3.43 -4.78 -0.90
C ALA A 68 4.10 -3.62 -0.15
N LEU A 69 3.34 -2.56 0.13
CA LEU A 69 3.84 -1.38 0.84
C LEU A 69 4.24 -1.67 2.29
N LEU A 70 3.61 -2.65 2.93
CA LEU A 70 3.96 -3.08 4.28
C LEU A 70 5.15 -4.04 4.30
N THR A 71 5.16 -5.01 3.37
CA THR A 71 6.12 -6.13 3.41
C THR A 71 7.42 -5.87 2.67
N ILE A 72 7.40 -5.17 1.53
CA ILE A 72 8.61 -4.93 0.75
C ILE A 72 9.64 -4.10 1.53
N PRO A 73 9.28 -2.98 2.19
CA PRO A 73 10.23 -2.22 3.01
C PRO A 73 10.80 -3.04 4.17
N ALA A 74 9.95 -3.86 4.82
CA ALA A 74 10.39 -4.72 5.91
C ALA A 74 11.38 -5.80 5.43
N VAL A 75 11.09 -6.43 4.28
CA VAL A 75 11.99 -7.43 3.67
C VAL A 75 13.29 -6.78 3.20
N TRP A 76 13.22 -5.58 2.61
CA TRP A 76 14.42 -4.81 2.23
C TRP A 76 15.30 -4.53 3.44
N TRP A 77 14.69 -4.08 4.54
CA TRP A 77 15.40 -3.77 5.76
C TRP A 77 16.10 -5.00 6.36
N LEU A 78 15.45 -6.16 6.34
CA LEU A 78 15.96 -7.40 6.96
C LEU A 78 16.94 -8.17 6.08
N PHE A 79 16.70 -8.22 4.77
CA PHE A 79 17.37 -9.13 3.84
C PHE A 79 18.01 -8.43 2.64
N GLY A 80 17.92 -7.09 2.59
CA GLY A 80 18.47 -6.27 1.52
C GLY A 80 17.84 -6.53 0.14
N TYR A 81 18.58 -6.12 -0.89
CA TYR A 81 18.14 -6.24 -2.29
C TYR A 81 17.84 -7.68 -2.71
N THR A 82 18.70 -8.63 -2.37
CA THR A 82 18.54 -10.04 -2.73
C THR A 82 17.28 -10.62 -2.10
N GLY A 83 16.99 -10.28 -0.85
CA GLY A 83 15.78 -10.68 -0.16
C GLY A 83 14.52 -10.16 -0.82
N VAL A 84 14.47 -8.88 -1.19
CA VAL A 84 13.32 -8.31 -1.90
C VAL A 84 13.11 -8.94 -3.26
N LYS A 85 14.18 -9.24 -3.99
CA LYS A 85 14.06 -9.90 -5.30
C LYS A 85 13.44 -11.30 -5.17
N LEU A 86 13.94 -12.12 -4.24
CA LEU A 86 13.41 -13.46 -3.98
C LEU A 86 11.99 -13.41 -3.42
N PHE A 87 11.73 -12.52 -2.47
CA PHE A 87 10.41 -12.33 -1.91
C PHE A 87 9.40 -11.86 -2.96
N GLY A 88 9.73 -10.84 -3.76
CA GLY A 88 8.86 -10.33 -4.81
C GLY A 88 8.49 -11.38 -5.85
N GLN A 89 9.44 -12.27 -6.19
CA GLN A 89 9.21 -13.31 -7.19
C GLN A 89 8.43 -14.51 -6.64
N PHE A 90 8.68 -14.94 -5.39
CA PHE A 90 8.15 -16.20 -4.86
C PHE A 90 7.25 -16.02 -3.62
N GLY A 91 7.64 -15.15 -2.68
CA GLY A 91 6.92 -14.98 -1.42
C GLY A 91 5.67 -14.09 -1.55
N PHE A 92 5.79 -12.99 -2.28
CA PHE A 92 4.76 -11.97 -2.39
C PHE A 92 3.49 -12.48 -3.10
N PRO A 93 3.55 -13.23 -4.22
CA PRO A 93 2.34 -13.77 -4.84
C PRO A 93 1.53 -14.65 -3.88
N VAL A 94 2.21 -15.51 -3.11
CA VAL A 94 1.58 -16.39 -2.11
C VAL A 94 0.96 -15.54 -1.00
N LEU A 95 1.69 -14.57 -0.48
CA LEU A 95 1.20 -13.67 0.57
C LEU A 95 -0.02 -12.87 0.11
N ALA A 96 -0.02 -12.36 -1.12
CA ALA A 96 -1.13 -11.61 -1.68
C ALA A 96 -2.40 -12.47 -1.79
N ILE A 97 -2.28 -13.73 -2.22
CA ILE A 97 -3.39 -14.69 -2.28
C ILE A 97 -3.93 -14.98 -0.88
N VAL A 98 -3.06 -15.32 0.07
CA VAL A 98 -3.47 -15.62 1.46
C VAL A 98 -4.15 -14.41 2.10
N GLY A 99 -3.55 -13.22 1.96
CA GLY A 99 -4.12 -11.98 2.49
C GLY A 99 -5.48 -11.66 1.89
N TYR A 100 -5.67 -11.94 0.59
CA TYR A 100 -6.97 -11.78 -0.06
C TYR A 100 -8.04 -12.74 0.48
N ILE A 101 -7.69 -14.02 0.65
CA ILE A 101 -8.61 -15.03 1.19
C ILE A 101 -9.02 -14.68 2.62
N LEU A 102 -8.06 -14.28 3.47
CA LEU A 102 -8.34 -13.84 4.84
C LEU A 102 -9.29 -12.64 4.87
N TRP A 103 -9.08 -11.68 3.97
CA TRP A 103 -9.98 -10.54 3.83
C TRP A 103 -11.39 -10.97 3.38
N LEU A 104 -11.49 -11.90 2.43
CA LEU A 104 -12.78 -12.42 1.96
C LEU A 104 -13.56 -13.09 3.10
N LEU A 105 -12.90 -13.97 3.86
CA LEU A 105 -13.51 -14.65 5.01
C LEU A 105 -13.99 -13.67 6.07
N SER A 106 -13.17 -12.66 6.39
CA SER A 106 -13.54 -11.61 7.33
C SER A 106 -14.73 -10.78 6.84
N SER A 107 -14.84 -10.55 5.52
CA SER A 107 -15.97 -9.80 4.94
C SER A 107 -17.29 -10.58 5.01
N GLU A 108 -17.25 -11.90 4.80
CA GLU A 108 -18.43 -12.76 4.91
C GLU A 108 -18.92 -12.91 6.34
N GLU A 109 -18.01 -13.01 7.30
CA GLU A 109 -18.36 -13.05 8.73
C GLU A 109 -19.08 -11.76 9.16
N HIS A 110 -18.64 -10.62 8.63
CA HIS A 110 -19.24 -9.32 8.94
C HIS A 110 -20.64 -9.14 8.33
N ASP A 111 -20.94 -9.81 7.22
CA ASP A 111 -22.25 -9.78 6.55
C ASP A 111 -23.26 -10.71 7.24
N LYS A 112 -22.82 -11.85 7.78
CA LYS A 112 -23.70 -12.80 8.49
C LYS A 112 -24.14 -12.33 9.88
N ASN A 113 -23.35 -11.46 10.50
CA ASN A 113 -23.57 -10.95 11.85
C ASN A 113 -24.37 -9.64 11.89
N HIS A 114 -24.88 -9.16 10.75
CA HIS A 114 -25.56 -7.89 10.59
C HIS A 114 -26.93 -8.04 9.92
#